data_AF-A0A7C5ZP01-F1
#
_entry.id   AF-A0A7C5ZP01-F1
#
_cell.length_a   1.000
_cell.length_b   1.000
_cell.length_c   1.000
_cell.angle_alpha   90.00
_cell.angle_beta   90.00
_cell.angle_gamma   90.00
#
_symmetry.space_group_name_H-M   'P 1'
#
loop_
_entity.id
_entity.type
_entity.pdbx_description
1 polymer ?
#
loop_
_entity_poly.entity_id
_entity_poly.type
_entity_poly.pdbx_seq_one_letter_code
_entity_poly.pdbx_strand_id
1 'polypeptide(L)'
;ILNMNSQRIFIQQEFLQELKEFTKSYCQKYNDDISKKLKEIEIDFIQDENFEFLRKSCLNKLEYYKRNDVYVILKSLSQIVEVEIIYRIEVVDVSHFYGQDVYGALVVFEKNKFEKSKYRVFKLHNKFDDFSNIYELIYRRFKNNTDNSLSFYPQLMIIDGGPNQLKFAYNAYKDANINADIKFMSIAKPEDKIYLLKEKIYEIKVNQNVLNFIRKLRDEAHRFANSRRIKYSKGVLI
;
A
#
# COMPACT_ATOMS: atom_id res chain seq x y z
N ILE A 1 -24.59 47.77 -28.79
CA ILE A 1 -25.05 46.76 -27.80
C ILE A 1 -24.09 45.58 -27.90
N LEU A 2 -23.00 45.61 -27.13
CA LEU A 2 -22.11 44.45 -26.98
C LEU A 2 -22.81 43.49 -26.01
N ASN A 3 -23.03 42.26 -26.47
CA ASN A 3 -24.06 41.35 -25.96
C ASN A 3 -23.52 40.56 -24.75
N MET A 4 -24.26 40.49 -23.64
CA MET A 4 -23.84 39.74 -22.42
C MET A 4 -23.47 38.27 -22.68
N ASN A 5 -23.96 37.70 -23.78
CA ASN A 5 -23.60 36.35 -24.20
C ASN A 5 -22.12 36.21 -24.59
N SER A 6 -21.48 37.23 -25.16
CA SER A 6 -20.09 37.10 -25.62
C SER A 6 -19.08 37.05 -24.46
N GLN A 7 -19.37 37.69 -23.33
CA GLN A 7 -18.49 37.70 -22.15
C GLN A 7 -18.59 36.40 -21.33
N ARG A 8 -19.78 35.78 -21.26
CA ARG A 8 -19.99 34.45 -20.62
C ARG A 8 -19.32 33.31 -21.38
N ILE A 9 -19.38 33.35 -22.71
CA ILE A 9 -18.75 32.34 -23.57
C ILE A 9 -17.22 32.38 -23.42
N PHE A 10 -16.63 33.58 -23.28
CA PHE A 10 -15.19 33.75 -23.12
C PHE A 10 -14.66 33.15 -21.80
N ILE A 11 -15.38 33.35 -20.70
CA ILE A 11 -15.04 32.80 -19.36
C ILE A 11 -15.14 31.25 -19.35
N GLN A 12 -16.12 30.67 -20.04
CA GLN A 12 -16.25 29.21 -20.15
C GLN A 12 -15.14 28.57 -20.99
N GLN A 13 -14.67 29.25 -22.04
CA GLN A 13 -13.59 28.73 -22.88
C GLN A 13 -12.24 28.73 -22.16
N GLU A 14 -11.88 29.79 -21.43
CA GLU A 14 -10.69 29.80 -20.57
C GLU A 14 -10.74 28.70 -19.49
N PHE A 15 -11.93 28.45 -18.90
CA PHE A 15 -12.13 27.45 -17.85
C PHE A 15 -12.06 26.00 -18.35
N LEU A 16 -12.56 25.75 -19.56
CA LEU A 16 -12.40 24.47 -20.27
C LEU A 16 -10.93 24.19 -20.62
N GLN A 17 -10.17 25.25 -20.90
CA GLN A 17 -8.73 25.17 -21.18
C GLN A 17 -7.95 24.71 -19.93
N GLU A 18 -8.20 25.32 -18.76
CA GLU A 18 -7.55 24.94 -17.50
C GLU A 18 -7.89 23.52 -17.03
N LEU A 19 -9.14 23.06 -17.19
CA LEU A 19 -9.54 21.67 -16.90
C LEU A 19 -8.86 20.66 -17.84
N LYS A 20 -8.74 21.01 -19.13
CA LYS A 20 -8.02 20.22 -20.14
C LYS A 20 -6.51 20.18 -19.85
N GLU A 21 -5.90 21.25 -19.35
CA GLU A 21 -4.47 21.27 -18.97
C GLU A 21 -4.19 20.50 -17.68
N PHE A 22 -5.04 20.64 -16.65
CA PHE A 22 -4.93 19.88 -15.40
C PHE A 22 -5.01 18.37 -15.64
N THR A 23 -5.97 17.93 -16.45
CA THR A 23 -6.12 16.52 -16.82
C THR A 23 -4.96 16.01 -17.65
N LYS A 24 -4.43 16.82 -18.57
CA LYS A 24 -3.27 16.45 -19.39
C LYS A 24 -2.00 16.28 -18.55
N SER A 25 -1.76 17.18 -17.58
CA SER A 25 -0.63 17.11 -16.64
C SER A 25 -0.72 15.90 -15.68
N TYR A 26 -1.92 15.61 -15.15
CA TYR A 26 -2.16 14.43 -14.31
C TYR A 26 -1.97 13.12 -15.10
N CYS A 27 -2.48 13.06 -16.33
CA CYS A 27 -2.35 11.89 -17.22
C CYS A 27 -0.91 11.64 -17.67
N GLN A 28 -0.13 12.69 -17.96
CA GLN A 28 1.28 12.57 -18.34
C GLN A 28 2.17 12.03 -17.22
N LYS A 29 1.83 12.34 -15.96
CA LYS A 29 2.63 11.91 -14.80
C LYS A 29 2.35 10.45 -14.38
N TYR A 30 1.18 9.91 -14.72
CA TYR A 30 0.70 8.58 -14.27
C TYR A 30 0.33 7.59 -15.39
N ASN A 31 0.49 7.97 -16.67
CA ASN A 31 0.27 7.12 -17.85
C ASN A 31 -1.17 6.56 -17.98
N ASP A 32 -2.17 7.38 -17.61
CA ASP A 32 -3.56 6.96 -17.46
C ASP A 32 -4.48 7.35 -18.66
N ASP A 33 -5.42 6.44 -19.00
CA ASP A 33 -6.48 6.59 -20.03
C ASP A 33 -7.65 7.52 -19.57
N ILE A 34 -7.44 8.24 -18.47
CA ILE A 34 -8.33 9.27 -17.93
C ILE A 34 -8.52 10.41 -18.95
N SER A 35 -7.51 10.66 -19.78
CA SER A 35 -7.54 11.66 -20.85
C SER A 35 -8.63 11.41 -21.90
N LYS A 36 -9.00 10.14 -22.18
CA LYS A 36 -10.11 9.82 -23.10
C LYS A 36 -11.47 10.05 -22.45
N LYS A 37 -11.66 9.66 -21.19
CA LYS A 37 -12.93 9.84 -20.46
C LYS A 37 -13.20 11.30 -20.06
N LEU A 38 -12.17 12.12 -19.86
CA LEU A 38 -12.33 13.55 -19.55
C LEU A 38 -12.45 14.43 -20.79
N LYS A 39 -12.01 13.95 -21.96
CA LYS A 39 -12.33 14.62 -23.24
C LYS A 39 -13.82 14.60 -23.57
N GLU A 40 -14.59 13.69 -22.99
CA GLU A 40 -16.06 13.69 -23.09
C GLU A 40 -16.74 14.58 -22.02
N ILE A 41 -16.02 15.02 -20.98
CA ILE A 41 -16.56 15.96 -19.97
C ILE A 41 -16.37 17.37 -20.52
N GLU A 42 -17.17 17.66 -21.53
CA GLU A 42 -17.34 18.96 -22.13
C GLU A 42 -18.79 19.37 -21.85
N ILE A 43 -19.07 19.88 -20.66
CA ILE A 43 -20.39 20.44 -20.38
C ILE A 43 -20.18 21.63 -19.45
N ASP A 44 -20.66 22.79 -19.86
CA ASP A 44 -21.36 23.67 -18.94
C ASP A 44 -22.37 24.49 -19.74
N PHE A 45 -23.64 24.09 -19.68
CA PHE A 45 -24.82 24.96 -19.72
C PHE A 45 -26.00 24.06 -19.41
N ILE A 46 -26.49 24.11 -18.18
CA ILE A 46 -27.89 24.33 -17.78
C ILE A 46 -27.81 24.60 -16.26
N GLN A 47 -28.59 25.55 -15.74
CA GLN A 47 -28.89 25.64 -14.31
C GLN A 47 -29.76 24.43 -13.89
N ASP A 48 -29.18 23.23 -13.99
CA ASP A 48 -29.81 21.94 -13.72
C ASP A 48 -29.14 21.35 -12.49
N GLU A 49 -29.91 20.78 -11.56
CA GLU A 49 -29.37 20.10 -10.37
C GLU A 49 -28.32 19.02 -10.74
N ASN A 50 -28.40 18.48 -11.96
CA ASN A 50 -27.46 17.52 -12.52
C ASN A 50 -26.02 18.05 -12.72
N PHE A 51 -25.83 19.36 -12.95
CA PHE A 51 -24.49 19.93 -13.22
C PHE A 51 -23.66 20.18 -11.95
N GLU A 52 -24.28 20.68 -10.90
CA GLU A 52 -23.65 20.80 -9.57
C GLU A 52 -23.26 19.42 -9.01
N PHE A 53 -24.09 18.39 -9.22
CA PHE A 53 -23.76 17.01 -8.85
C PHE A 53 -22.48 16.49 -9.55
N LEU A 54 -22.32 16.82 -10.84
CA LEU A 54 -21.14 16.44 -11.65
C LEU A 54 -19.87 17.19 -11.21
N ARG A 55 -19.96 18.51 -11.00
CA ARG A 55 -18.87 19.34 -10.46
C ARG A 55 -18.40 18.80 -9.10
N LYS A 56 -19.35 18.48 -8.21
CA LYS A 56 -19.08 17.93 -6.88
C LYS A 56 -18.45 16.53 -6.95
N SER A 57 -18.89 15.68 -7.87
CA SER A 57 -18.30 14.36 -8.11
C SER A 57 -16.86 14.42 -8.65
N CYS A 58 -16.56 15.36 -9.56
CA CYS A 58 -15.21 15.57 -10.09
C CYS A 58 -14.25 16.11 -9.02
N LEU A 59 -14.68 17.12 -8.25
CA LEU A 59 -13.94 17.65 -7.11
C LEU A 59 -13.69 16.56 -6.05
N ASN A 60 -14.68 15.72 -5.74
CA ASN A 60 -14.50 14.57 -4.84
C ASN A 60 -13.47 13.56 -5.35
N LYS A 61 -13.43 13.30 -6.66
CA LYS A 61 -12.47 12.39 -7.27
C LYS A 61 -11.05 12.97 -7.29
N LEU A 62 -10.91 14.28 -7.56
CA LEU A 62 -9.64 15.00 -7.47
C LEU A 62 -9.10 15.04 -6.03
N GLU A 63 -9.98 15.35 -5.07
CA GLU A 63 -9.69 15.29 -3.62
C GLU A 63 -9.29 13.87 -3.23
N TYR A 64 -10.00 12.85 -3.71
CA TYR A 64 -9.64 11.45 -3.52
C TYR A 64 -8.23 11.16 -4.08
N TYR A 65 -7.90 11.61 -5.29
CA TYR A 65 -6.58 11.41 -5.88
C TYR A 65 -5.45 12.18 -5.16
N LYS A 66 -5.69 13.40 -4.67
CA LYS A 66 -4.74 14.16 -3.84
C LYS A 66 -4.55 13.54 -2.45
N ARG A 67 -5.62 13.01 -1.86
CA ARG A 67 -5.61 12.25 -0.60
C ARG A 67 -4.93 10.88 -0.73
N ASN A 68 -4.86 10.35 -1.95
CA ASN A 68 -4.21 9.08 -2.31
C ASN A 68 -2.81 9.25 -2.91
N ASP A 69 -2.21 10.44 -2.88
CA ASP A 69 -0.79 10.58 -3.22
C ASP A 69 0.02 9.73 -2.24
N VAL A 70 0.69 8.70 -2.76
CA VAL A 70 1.52 7.78 -1.98
C VAL A 70 2.51 8.56 -1.13
N TYR A 71 3.02 9.69 -1.61
CA TYR A 71 3.91 10.54 -0.83
C TYR A 71 3.25 11.09 0.45
N VAL A 72 2.01 11.60 0.34
CA VAL A 72 1.26 12.13 1.50
C VAL A 72 0.99 11.01 2.50
N ILE A 73 0.59 9.84 2.01
CA ILE A 73 0.34 8.66 2.85
C ILE A 73 1.63 8.20 3.55
N LEU A 74 2.75 8.10 2.82
CA LEU A 74 4.04 7.73 3.39
C LEU A 74 4.53 8.75 4.40
N LYS A 75 4.29 10.05 4.17
CA LYS A 75 4.60 11.11 5.15
C LYS A 75 3.77 10.96 6.42
N SER A 76 2.46 10.71 6.30
CA SER A 76 1.61 10.41 7.46
C SER A 76 2.06 9.15 8.20
N LEU A 77 2.40 8.08 7.48
CA LEU A 77 2.94 6.86 8.09
C LEU A 77 4.27 7.11 8.80
N SER A 78 5.17 7.89 8.19
CA SER A 78 6.47 8.25 8.78
C SER A 78 6.28 8.96 10.13
N GLN A 79 5.31 9.88 10.21
CA GLN A 79 4.94 10.53 11.48
C GLN A 79 4.35 9.55 12.50
N ILE A 80 3.49 8.63 12.08
CA ILE A 80 2.86 7.63 12.97
C ILE A 80 3.90 6.70 13.60
N VAL A 81 4.86 6.23 12.79
CA VAL A 81 5.89 5.26 13.22
C VAL A 81 7.18 5.93 13.71
N GLU A 82 7.22 7.27 13.72
CA GLU A 82 8.32 8.09 14.22
C GLU A 82 9.65 7.81 13.49
N VAL A 83 9.60 7.87 12.16
CA VAL A 83 10.78 7.84 11.29
C VAL A 83 10.80 9.07 10.39
N GLU A 84 11.99 9.49 9.96
CA GLU A 84 12.14 10.67 9.11
C GLU A 84 11.52 10.45 7.72
N ILE A 85 11.79 9.28 7.12
CA ILE A 85 11.29 8.92 5.80
C ILE A 85 11.04 7.42 5.70
N ILE A 86 9.92 7.03 5.09
CA ILE A 86 9.68 5.65 4.68
C ILE A 86 9.99 5.54 3.19
N TYR A 87 11.10 4.87 2.87
CA TYR A 87 11.50 4.57 1.50
C TYR A 87 11.17 3.12 1.11
N ARG A 88 11.26 2.20 2.08
CA ARG A 88 11.02 0.77 1.92
C ARG A 88 10.12 0.27 3.04
N ILE A 89 9.04 -0.40 2.63
CA ILE A 89 8.15 -1.17 3.51
C ILE A 89 8.25 -2.64 3.10
N GLU A 90 8.40 -3.52 4.09
CA GLU A 90 8.27 -4.97 3.88
C GLU A 90 7.03 -5.49 4.57
N VAL A 91 6.25 -6.31 3.86
CA VAL A 91 5.02 -6.91 4.42
C VAL A 91 5.16 -8.42 4.41
N VAL A 92 4.85 -9.03 5.55
CA VAL A 92 4.91 -10.48 5.75
C VAL A 92 3.50 -11.03 5.94
N ASP A 93 3.20 -12.07 5.18
CA ASP A 93 2.05 -12.95 5.39
C ASP A 93 2.54 -14.37 5.68
N VAL A 94 1.97 -15.03 6.67
CA VAL A 94 2.17 -16.47 6.91
C VAL A 94 0.84 -17.14 6.69
N SER A 95 0.75 -17.94 5.62
CA SER A 95 -0.46 -18.66 5.25
C SER A 95 -0.23 -20.16 5.31
N HIS A 96 -1.25 -20.89 5.77
CA HIS A 96 -1.29 -22.33 5.70
C HIS A 96 -1.63 -22.77 4.27
N PHE A 97 -0.83 -23.69 3.71
CA PHE A 97 -1.07 -24.25 2.38
C PHE A 97 -1.81 -25.58 2.57
N TYR A 98 -2.64 -25.97 1.59
CA TYR A 98 -3.29 -27.29 1.62
C TYR A 98 -2.22 -28.39 1.57
N GLY A 99 -2.07 -29.14 2.66
CA GLY A 99 -1.03 -30.16 2.83
C GLY A 99 -0.33 -30.05 4.19
N GLN A 100 0.84 -30.66 4.31
CA GLN A 100 1.70 -30.62 5.49
C GLN A 100 2.72 -29.47 5.48
N ASP A 101 2.81 -28.68 4.41
CA ASP A 101 3.82 -27.62 4.31
C ASP A 101 3.21 -26.24 4.63
N VAL A 102 3.95 -25.40 5.37
CA VAL A 102 3.60 -24.00 5.61
C VAL A 102 4.58 -23.11 4.86
N TYR A 103 4.09 -22.01 4.27
CA TYR A 103 4.96 -21.03 3.66
C TYR A 103 4.60 -19.62 4.13
N GLY A 104 5.62 -18.79 4.29
CA GLY A 104 5.43 -17.36 4.47
C GLY A 104 5.93 -16.58 3.26
N ALA A 105 5.26 -15.47 3.00
CA ALA A 105 5.53 -14.56 1.90
C ALA A 105 6.03 -13.23 2.43
N LEU A 106 7.08 -12.69 1.79
CA LEU A 106 7.59 -11.34 2.02
C LEU A 106 7.43 -10.56 0.71
N VAL A 107 6.69 -9.46 0.77
CA VAL A 107 6.56 -8.50 -0.33
C VAL A 107 7.25 -7.19 0.02
N VAL A 108 7.76 -6.51 -0.99
CA VAL A 108 8.53 -5.28 -0.83
C VAL A 108 7.86 -4.15 -1.58
N PHE A 109 7.60 -3.06 -0.88
CA PHE A 109 7.19 -1.78 -1.46
C PHE A 109 8.32 -0.78 -1.28
N GLU A 110 8.87 -0.27 -2.38
CA GLU A 110 10.01 0.63 -2.40
C GLU A 110 9.87 1.61 -3.57
N LYS A 111 10.37 2.84 -3.45
CA LYS A 111 10.28 3.85 -4.54
C LYS A 111 8.83 4.04 -5.03
N ASN A 112 7.86 4.04 -4.11
CA ASN A 112 6.43 4.19 -4.37
C ASN A 112 5.80 3.08 -5.24
N LYS A 113 6.44 1.90 -5.34
CA LYS A 113 5.90 0.76 -6.09
C LYS A 113 6.25 -0.58 -5.46
N PHE A 114 5.54 -1.61 -5.89
CA PHE A 114 5.85 -2.99 -5.52
C PHE A 114 7.06 -3.52 -6.30
N GLU A 115 8.11 -3.89 -5.59
CA GLU A 115 9.35 -4.43 -6.16
C GLU A 115 9.32 -5.95 -6.21
N LYS A 116 8.61 -6.50 -7.21
CA LYS A 116 8.35 -7.94 -7.35
C LYS A 116 9.62 -8.81 -7.41
N SER A 117 10.73 -8.28 -7.92
CA SER A 117 12.02 -8.98 -7.95
C SER A 117 12.61 -9.23 -6.55
N LYS A 118 12.17 -8.45 -5.55
CA LYS A 118 12.59 -8.56 -4.15
C LYS A 118 11.62 -9.38 -3.30
N TYR A 119 10.55 -9.92 -3.88
CA TYR A 119 9.61 -10.77 -3.15
C TYR A 119 10.24 -12.11 -2.80
N ARG A 120 9.92 -12.65 -1.62
CA ARG A 120 10.42 -13.96 -1.17
C ARG A 120 9.33 -14.85 -0.63
N VAL A 121 9.54 -16.15 -0.81
CA VAL A 121 8.74 -17.19 -0.18
C VAL A 121 9.68 -18.01 0.69
N PHE A 122 9.27 -18.25 1.91
CA PHE A 122 9.98 -19.08 2.88
C PHE A 122 9.15 -20.33 3.09
N LYS A 123 9.72 -21.50 2.82
CA LYS A 123 9.16 -22.76 3.33
C LYS A 123 9.47 -22.82 4.82
N LEU A 124 8.43 -22.98 5.65
CA LEU A 124 8.50 -22.94 7.12
C LEU A 124 8.25 -24.33 7.69
N HIS A 125 8.80 -24.59 8.87
CA HIS A 125 8.89 -25.95 9.40
C HIS A 125 7.70 -26.36 10.29
N ASN A 126 7.02 -25.42 10.94
CA ASN A 126 5.98 -25.72 11.90
C ASN A 126 4.60 -25.73 11.24
N LYS A 127 3.81 -26.79 11.42
CA LYS A 127 2.52 -26.94 10.70
C LYS A 127 1.33 -26.29 11.37
N PHE A 128 1.40 -26.12 12.69
CA PHE A 128 0.27 -25.75 13.54
C PHE A 128 0.58 -24.54 14.44
N ASP A 129 1.76 -23.93 14.27
CA ASP A 129 2.22 -22.84 15.12
C ASP A 129 2.62 -21.63 14.25
N ASP A 130 1.64 -20.76 14.05
CA ASP A 130 1.81 -19.49 13.33
C ASP A 130 2.84 -18.57 13.98
N PHE A 131 2.97 -18.60 15.32
CA PHE A 131 3.92 -17.75 16.02
C PHE A 131 5.35 -18.19 15.75
N SER A 132 5.61 -19.51 15.84
CA SER A 132 6.92 -20.07 15.49
C SER A 132 7.27 -19.85 14.02
N ASN A 133 6.29 -19.94 13.12
CA ASN A 133 6.48 -19.68 11.69
C ASN A 133 6.83 -18.22 11.38
N ILE A 134 6.13 -17.27 12.01
CA ILE A 134 6.45 -15.85 11.88
C ILE A 134 7.84 -15.56 12.44
N TYR A 135 8.16 -16.12 13.61
CA TYR A 135 9.48 -15.97 14.20
C TYR A 135 10.56 -16.47 13.24
N GLU A 136 10.42 -17.69 12.72
CA GLU A 136 11.40 -18.30 11.80
C GLU A 136 11.60 -17.46 10.54
N LEU A 137 10.52 -17.00 9.90
CA LEU A 137 10.58 -16.20 8.69
C LEU A 137 11.38 -14.91 8.92
N ILE A 138 11.03 -14.18 9.98
CA ILE A 138 11.64 -12.89 10.30
C ILE A 138 13.10 -13.07 10.69
N TYR A 139 13.41 -14.08 11.49
CA TYR A 139 14.78 -14.41 11.86
C TYR A 139 15.63 -14.72 10.61
N ARG A 140 15.11 -15.56 9.70
CA ARG A 140 15.79 -15.88 8.43
C ARG A 140 15.94 -14.67 7.51
N ARG A 141 14.94 -13.80 7.43
CA ARG A 141 15.00 -12.55 6.64
C ARG A 141 16.17 -11.66 7.06
N PHE A 142 16.48 -11.59 8.36
CA PHE A 142 17.53 -10.71 8.87
C PHE A 142 18.89 -11.40 9.06
N LYS A 143 18.94 -12.72 9.25
CA LYS A 143 20.21 -13.46 9.29
C LYS A 143 20.77 -13.79 7.91
N ASN A 144 19.92 -13.88 6.89
CA ASN A 144 20.37 -14.32 5.57
C ASN A 144 21.11 -13.20 4.81
N ASN A 145 22.43 -13.22 4.89
CA ASN A 145 23.31 -12.26 4.22
C ASN A 145 23.61 -12.62 2.75
N THR A 146 23.12 -13.74 2.22
CA THR A 146 23.47 -14.18 0.86
C THR A 146 22.57 -13.57 -0.22
N ASP A 147 21.44 -12.96 0.16
CA ASP A 147 20.51 -12.35 -0.78
C ASP A 147 20.74 -10.83 -0.88
N ASN A 148 21.57 -10.45 -1.84
CA ASN A 148 21.92 -9.04 -2.07
C ASN A 148 20.72 -8.14 -2.35
N SER A 149 19.60 -8.67 -2.85
CA SER A 149 18.41 -7.85 -3.12
C SER A 149 17.67 -7.40 -1.84
N LEU A 150 17.95 -8.08 -0.73
CA LEU A 150 17.40 -7.83 0.61
C LEU A 150 18.41 -7.18 1.57
N SER A 151 19.57 -6.77 1.06
CA SER A 151 20.65 -6.10 1.82
C SER A 151 20.21 -4.79 2.46
N PHE A 152 19.26 -4.07 1.87
CA PHE A 152 18.70 -2.85 2.43
C PHE A 152 17.53 -3.17 3.37
N TYR A 153 17.61 -2.69 4.62
CA TYR A 153 16.57 -2.86 5.62
C TYR A 153 15.37 -1.91 5.38
N PRO A 154 14.13 -2.34 5.66
CA PRO A 154 12.97 -1.46 5.61
C PRO A 154 12.97 -0.47 6.78
N GLN A 155 12.29 0.66 6.60
CA GLN A 155 11.96 1.54 7.74
C GLN A 155 10.72 1.06 8.48
N LEU A 156 9.84 0.32 7.79
CA LEU A 156 8.63 -0.23 8.35
C LEU A 156 8.44 -1.67 7.89
N MET A 157 8.26 -2.57 8.85
CA MET A 157 7.82 -3.94 8.63
C MET A 157 6.35 -4.10 9.08
N ILE A 158 5.52 -4.64 8.20
CA ILE A 158 4.10 -4.88 8.46
C ILE A 158 3.86 -6.38 8.51
N ILE A 159 3.25 -6.84 9.61
CA ILE A 159 2.86 -8.23 9.81
C ILE A 159 1.37 -8.38 9.53
N ASP A 160 1.00 -9.35 8.71
CA ASP A 160 -0.39 -9.76 8.56
C ASP A 160 -0.80 -10.64 9.74
N GLY A 161 -1.45 -10.03 10.73
CA GLY A 161 -1.74 -10.72 11.97
C GLY A 161 -2.04 -9.77 13.13
N GLY A 162 -2.43 -10.39 14.24
CA GLY A 162 -2.74 -9.72 15.49
C GLY A 162 -1.50 -9.23 16.26
N PRO A 163 -1.73 -8.66 17.46
CA PRO A 163 -0.66 -8.14 18.31
C PRO A 163 0.31 -9.23 18.79
N ASN A 164 -0.15 -10.47 18.95
CA ASN A 164 0.73 -11.57 19.34
C ASN A 164 1.71 -11.91 18.21
N GLN A 165 1.23 -12.01 16.96
CA GLN A 165 2.08 -12.20 15.79
C GLN A 165 3.13 -11.06 15.66
N LEU A 166 2.71 -9.82 15.87
CA LEU A 166 3.59 -8.65 15.90
C LEU A 166 4.71 -8.78 16.95
N LYS A 167 4.36 -9.22 18.16
CA LYS A 167 5.31 -9.45 19.26
C LYS A 167 6.35 -10.52 18.88
N PHE A 168 5.92 -11.65 18.32
CA PHE A 168 6.82 -12.72 17.90
C PHE A 168 7.74 -12.30 16.76
N ALA A 169 7.23 -11.56 15.77
CA ALA A 169 8.05 -10.98 14.71
C ALA A 169 9.14 -10.06 15.26
N TYR A 170 8.79 -9.19 16.21
CA TYR A 170 9.77 -8.30 16.82
C TYR A 170 10.85 -9.04 17.63
N ASN A 171 10.46 -10.06 18.39
CA ASN A 171 11.42 -10.90 19.12
C ASN A 171 12.41 -11.56 18.15
N ALA A 172 11.95 -12.11 17.03
CA ALA A 172 12.83 -12.69 16.01
C ALA A 172 13.81 -11.65 15.43
N TYR A 173 13.36 -10.43 15.20
CA TYR A 173 14.22 -9.33 14.76
C TYR A 173 15.28 -8.97 15.82
N LYS A 174 14.91 -8.92 17.11
CA LYS A 174 15.85 -8.70 18.22
C LYS A 174 16.90 -9.81 18.30
N ASP A 175 16.47 -11.06 18.17
CA ASP A 175 17.35 -12.24 18.24
C ASP A 175 18.24 -12.38 16.99
N ALA A 176 17.81 -11.83 15.85
CA ALA A 176 18.67 -11.73 14.66
C ALA A 176 19.88 -10.81 14.90
N ASN A 177 19.84 -9.96 15.94
CA ASN A 177 20.92 -9.09 16.39
C ASN A 177 21.47 -8.19 15.26
N ILE A 178 20.56 -7.54 14.51
CA ILE A 178 20.93 -6.56 13.48
C ILE A 178 20.93 -5.15 14.04
N ASN A 179 21.81 -4.31 13.50
CA ASN A 179 21.96 -2.91 13.92
C ASN A 179 21.24 -1.96 12.94
N ALA A 180 19.91 -2.01 12.90
CA ALA A 180 19.09 -1.13 12.09
C ALA A 180 17.78 -0.80 12.81
N ASP A 181 17.40 0.47 12.95
CA ASP A 181 16.14 0.84 13.60
C ASP A 181 14.95 0.61 12.66
N ILE A 182 14.34 -0.58 12.76
CA ILE A 182 13.17 -0.98 11.97
C ILE A 182 11.92 -0.86 12.84
N LYS A 183 10.90 -0.15 12.35
CA LYS A 183 9.59 -0.07 13.01
C LYS A 183 8.71 -1.25 12.63
N PHE A 184 7.91 -1.72 13.59
CA PHE A 184 7.05 -2.89 13.42
C PHE A 184 5.58 -2.52 13.64
N MET A 185 4.74 -2.91 12.70
CA MET A 185 3.28 -2.74 12.74
C MET A 185 2.59 -4.04 12.33
N SER A 186 1.34 -4.25 12.72
CA SER A 186 0.50 -5.30 12.16
C SER A 186 -0.90 -4.83 11.81
N ILE A 187 -1.57 -5.59 10.95
CA ILE A 187 -2.96 -5.40 10.56
C ILE A 187 -3.74 -6.70 10.82
N ALA A 188 -4.79 -6.62 11.63
CA ALA A 188 -5.56 -7.78 12.07
C ALA A 188 -7.01 -7.75 11.58
N LYS A 189 -7.47 -8.86 10.98
CA LYS A 189 -8.88 -9.10 10.63
C LYS A 189 -9.72 -9.42 11.89
N PRO A 190 -11.05 -9.23 11.86
CA PRO A 190 -11.88 -8.80 10.71
C PRO A 190 -12.00 -7.27 10.53
N GLU A 191 -11.69 -6.48 11.55
CA GLU A 191 -11.90 -5.02 11.56
C GLU A 191 -10.73 -4.22 10.96
N ASP A 192 -9.67 -4.90 10.51
CA ASP A 192 -8.41 -4.29 10.04
C ASP A 192 -7.79 -3.36 11.09
N LYS A 193 -7.80 -3.82 12.34
CA LYS A 193 -7.17 -3.13 13.47
C LYS A 193 -5.67 -3.03 13.23
N ILE A 194 -5.12 -1.85 13.44
CA ILE A 194 -3.70 -1.59 13.29
C ILE A 194 -3.04 -1.61 14.67
N TYR A 195 -1.99 -2.40 14.80
CA TYR A 195 -1.18 -2.45 16.00
C TYR A 195 0.21 -1.92 15.71
N LEU A 196 0.68 -0.94 16.49
CA LEU A 196 2.03 -0.38 16.38
C LEU A 196 2.84 -0.78 17.60
N LEU A 197 4.05 -1.29 17.36
CA LEU A 197 5.01 -1.57 18.42
C LEU A 197 5.93 -0.37 18.65
N LYS A 198 5.92 0.15 19.87
CA LYS A 198 6.93 1.08 20.40
C LYS A 198 7.58 0.41 21.62
N GLU A 199 7.44 0.99 22.81
CA GLU A 199 7.81 0.34 24.08
C GLU A 199 6.89 -0.85 24.40
N LYS A 200 5.61 -0.75 23.99
CA LYS A 200 4.60 -1.80 24.04
C LYS A 200 3.77 -1.76 22.76
N ILE A 201 2.87 -2.73 22.61
CA ILE A 201 1.96 -2.78 21.47
C ILE A 201 0.72 -1.94 21.77
N TYR A 202 0.39 -1.05 20.84
CA TYR A 202 -0.79 -0.18 20.92
C TYR A 202 -1.69 -0.45 19.73
N GLU A 203 -3.01 -0.56 19.98
CA GLU A 203 -3.99 -0.39 18.91
C GLU A 203 -4.03 1.09 18.53
N ILE A 204 -3.85 1.40 17.24
CA ILE A 204 -3.88 2.77 16.73
C ILE A 204 -5.00 2.94 15.72
N LYS A 205 -5.58 4.14 15.69
CA LYS A 205 -6.49 4.56 14.64
C LYS A 205 -5.74 5.42 13.65
N VAL A 206 -5.89 5.11 12.37
CA VAL A 206 -5.31 5.88 11.26
C VAL A 206 -6.44 6.41 10.37
N ASN A 207 -6.15 7.43 9.58
CA ASN A 207 -7.13 7.92 8.61
C ASN A 207 -7.41 6.86 7.52
N GLN A 208 -8.53 7.01 6.82
CA GLN A 208 -8.99 6.02 5.84
C GLN A 208 -8.01 5.80 4.68
N ASN A 209 -7.25 6.82 4.26
CA ASN A 209 -6.29 6.69 3.15
C ASN A 209 -5.08 5.85 3.58
N VAL A 210 -4.56 6.08 4.78
CA VAL A 210 -3.48 5.28 5.38
C VAL A 210 -3.95 3.84 5.58
N LEU A 211 -5.16 3.63 6.12
CA LEU A 211 -5.72 2.29 6.30
C LEU A 211 -5.85 1.55 4.96
N ASN A 212 -6.38 2.21 3.92
CA ASN A 212 -6.53 1.63 2.60
C ASN A 212 -5.18 1.31 1.95
N PHE A 213 -4.15 2.12 2.19
CA PHE A 213 -2.79 1.82 1.73
C PHE A 213 -2.20 0.61 2.44
N ILE A 214 -2.31 0.52 3.77
CA ILE A 214 -1.85 -0.66 4.53
C ILE A 214 -2.60 -1.91 4.05
N ARG A 215 -3.93 -1.83 3.83
CA ARG A 215 -4.74 -2.91 3.23
C ARG A 215 -4.18 -3.32 1.87
N LYS A 216 -3.88 -2.37 0.99
CA LYS A 216 -3.28 -2.66 -0.32
C LYS A 216 -1.94 -3.41 -0.21
N LEU A 217 -1.08 -3.01 0.74
CA LEU A 217 0.19 -3.70 0.98
C LEU A 217 -0.03 -5.13 1.49
N ARG A 218 -0.95 -5.30 2.43
CA ARG A 218 -1.36 -6.61 2.97
C ARG A 218 -1.96 -7.52 1.90
N ASP A 219 -2.90 -7.00 1.12
CA ASP A 219 -3.61 -7.76 0.10
C ASP A 219 -2.65 -8.22 -1.02
N GLU A 220 -1.59 -7.45 -1.30
CA GLU A 220 -0.52 -7.88 -2.19
C GLU A 220 0.32 -9.01 -1.59
N ALA A 221 0.60 -9.00 -0.28
CA ALA A 221 1.25 -10.11 0.42
C ALA A 221 0.40 -11.39 0.35
N HIS A 222 -0.88 -11.29 0.68
CA HIS A 222 -1.88 -12.35 0.52
C HIS A 222 -1.95 -12.88 -0.91
N ARG A 223 -2.03 -11.98 -1.90
CA ARG A 223 -2.07 -12.35 -3.32
C ARG A 223 -0.82 -13.12 -3.71
N PHE A 224 0.35 -12.64 -3.29
CA PHE A 224 1.62 -13.29 -3.60
C PHE A 224 1.70 -14.68 -2.97
N ALA A 225 1.34 -14.81 -1.69
CA ALA A 225 1.29 -16.10 -0.99
C ALA A 225 0.35 -17.09 -1.71
N ASN A 226 -0.87 -16.67 -2.04
CA ASN A 226 -1.85 -17.48 -2.77
C ASN A 226 -1.38 -17.87 -4.19
N SER A 227 -0.72 -16.96 -4.91
CA SER A 227 -0.19 -17.27 -6.25
C SER A 227 0.87 -18.37 -6.21
N ARG A 228 1.67 -18.38 -5.14
CA ARG A 228 2.71 -19.39 -4.90
C ARG A 228 2.08 -20.69 -4.43
N ARG A 229 0.97 -20.64 -3.67
CA ARG A 229 0.17 -21.82 -3.31
C ARG A 229 -0.26 -22.62 -4.51
N ILE A 230 -0.80 -21.95 -5.53
CA ILE A 230 -1.22 -22.59 -6.78
C ILE A 230 -0.03 -23.23 -7.52
N LYS A 231 1.14 -22.59 -7.49
CA LYS A 231 2.34 -23.12 -8.15
C LYS A 231 2.86 -24.38 -7.45
N TYR A 232 2.97 -24.37 -6.12
CA TYR A 232 3.49 -25.51 -5.35
C TYR A 232 2.48 -26.65 -5.20
N SER A 233 1.17 -26.37 -5.21
CA SER A 233 0.13 -27.41 -5.22
C SER A 233 0.04 -28.17 -6.54
N LYS A 234 0.58 -27.63 -7.63
CA LYS A 234 0.60 -28.25 -8.97
C LYS A 234 1.87 -29.09 -9.24
N GLY A 235 2.70 -29.34 -8.24
CA GLY A 235 3.85 -30.25 -8.37
C GLY A 235 5.00 -29.74 -9.24
N VAL A 236 5.05 -28.43 -9.57
CA VAL A 236 6.21 -27.86 -10.27
C VAL A 236 7.29 -27.53 -9.23
N LEU A 237 8.01 -28.59 -8.83
CA LEU A 237 9.35 -28.48 -8.27
C LEU A 237 10.25 -27.85 -9.34
N ILE A 238 10.88 -26.72 -9.02
CA ILE A 238 12.11 -26.31 -9.69
C ILE A 238 13.24 -26.96 -8.90
#